data_AF-A3AW98-F1
#
_entry.id   AF-A3AW98-F1
#
_cell.length_a   1.000
_cell.length_b   1.000
_cell.length_c   1.000
_cell.angle_alpha   90.00
_cell.angle_beta   90.00
_cell.angle_gamma   90.00
#
_symmetry.space_group_name_H-M   'P 1'
#
loop_
_entity.id
_entity.type
_entity.pdbx_description
1 polymer ?
#
loop_
_entity_poly.entity_id
_entity_poly.type
_entity_poly.pdbx_seq_one_letter_code
_entity_poly.pdbx_strand_id
1 'polypeptide(L)'
;MEPQAPGLSQQQLLANAAGFGFPLQHHPGGVSSPAALASDLSSSGGRSLTSSSGSNSKATSAFGLLSPEAALQPPPATTAPFHNGADMKPPLLGLPSPTLLLNQHQPTPASTLFMPFPSFSDHQQQPLLQPPPKRHHSVPDNLFLLHNQPQPPPPAPAQCLPFPTLHSAVPFQLQPSMQHPRNAMKSTAAAAAAQQQHLLDELAAAAKATEVGNSIGAREILARLNQQLPPIGKPFLRSASYLKDALLLALADGHHAATRLTSPLDVALKLTAYKSFSDLSPVLQFANFTVTQALLDEIASTTASCIRVIDFDLGVGGQWASFLQELAHRCGSGGVSLPMLKLTAFVSAASHHPLELHLTQDNLSQFAADLGIPFEFNAINLDAFDPMELIAPTADEVVAVSLPVGCSARTPLPAMLQLVKQLAPKIVVAIDYGSDRSDLPFSQHFLNCLQSCLCLLESLDAAGTDADAVSKIERFLIQPRVEDAVLGRRRADKAIAWRTVLTSAGFAPQPLSNLAEAQADCLLKRVQVRGFHVEKRGAGLALYWQRGELVSVSAWRC
;
A
#
# COMPACT_ATOMS: atom_id res chain seq x y z
N MET A 1 -1.95 12.99 72.72
CA MET A 1 -0.63 13.68 72.67
C MET A 1 -0.04 13.31 71.33
N GLU A 2 0.00 14.25 70.39
CA GLU A 2 0.26 14.03 68.96
C GLU A 2 0.73 15.35 68.34
N PRO A 3 1.70 15.32 67.41
CA PRO A 3 1.83 16.41 66.45
C PRO A 3 2.15 15.97 65.01
N GLN A 4 1.26 16.36 64.08
CA GLN A 4 1.53 17.02 62.80
C GLN A 4 2.42 16.36 61.71
N ALA A 5 1.82 16.20 60.52
CA ALA A 5 2.46 16.47 59.23
C ALA A 5 1.41 17.03 58.22
N PRO A 6 1.65 18.15 57.51
CA PRO A 6 0.67 18.74 56.58
C PRO A 6 1.11 18.76 55.09
N GLY A 7 0.16 19.02 54.18
CA GLY A 7 0.45 19.95 53.07
C GLY A 7 0.50 19.45 51.61
N LEU A 8 -0.68 19.16 51.05
CA LEU A 8 -1.17 19.67 49.75
C LEU A 8 -0.37 19.56 48.41
N SER A 9 -1.09 18.96 47.45
CA SER A 9 -1.38 19.44 46.08
C SER A 9 -0.39 19.22 44.93
N GLN A 10 -0.96 19.22 43.71
CA GLN A 10 -0.44 18.56 42.50
C GLN A 10 -0.85 19.36 41.25
N GLN A 11 0.02 20.22 40.71
CA GLN A 11 -0.14 20.83 39.39
C GLN A 11 1.14 21.55 38.92
N GLN A 12 1.90 20.98 37.97
CA GLN A 12 2.76 21.69 37.00
C GLN A 12 3.47 20.71 36.05
N LEU A 13 3.52 21.07 34.75
CA LEU A 13 4.41 20.63 33.64
C LEU A 13 3.69 20.31 32.32
N LEU A 14 2.91 21.25 31.80
CA LEU A 14 2.52 21.31 30.39
C LEU A 14 2.48 22.78 29.90
N ALA A 15 3.65 23.34 29.59
CA ALA A 15 3.79 24.63 28.92
C ALA A 15 5.19 24.77 28.29
N ASN A 16 5.30 24.65 26.96
CA ASN A 16 6.31 25.28 26.07
C ASN A 16 6.29 24.63 24.68
N ALA A 17 5.61 25.24 23.69
CA ALA A 17 5.88 25.15 22.24
C ALA A 17 4.80 25.88 21.40
N ALA A 18 4.51 27.15 21.70
CA ALA A 18 3.63 27.97 20.87
C ALA A 18 4.21 29.39 20.75
N GLY A 19 4.59 29.77 19.54
CA GLY A 19 5.21 31.07 19.30
C GLY A 19 5.64 31.26 17.85
N PHE A 20 4.75 31.87 17.05
CA PHE A 20 5.01 33.11 16.31
C PHE A 20 3.74 33.50 15.54
N GLY A 21 3.29 34.74 15.71
CA GLY A 21 2.13 35.28 15.00
C GLY A 21 2.04 36.80 15.19
N PHE A 22 1.69 37.51 14.13
CA PHE A 22 1.43 38.95 14.09
C PHE A 22 0.43 39.24 12.94
N PRO A 23 -0.31 40.37 12.95
CA PRO A 23 -1.75 40.24 12.99
C PRO A 23 -2.52 40.95 11.87
N LEU A 24 -3.80 40.63 11.75
CA LEU A 24 -4.84 41.47 11.15
C LEU A 24 -6.00 41.64 12.13
N GLN A 25 -6.72 42.77 12.03
CA GLN A 25 -7.53 43.31 13.12
C GLN A 25 -8.85 43.95 12.60
N HIS A 26 -9.91 43.87 13.41
CA HIS A 26 -11.28 44.41 13.22
C HIS A 26 -12.13 43.73 12.11
N HIS A 27 -13.35 43.17 12.33
CA HIS A 27 -14.57 43.55 13.09
C HIS A 27 -15.47 44.62 12.40
N PRO A 28 -16.82 44.58 12.54
CA PRO A 28 -17.73 43.48 12.10
C PRO A 28 -19.11 43.97 11.54
N GLY A 29 -19.99 43.04 11.15
CA GLY A 29 -21.46 43.25 11.01
C GLY A 29 -22.04 42.97 9.61
N GLY A 30 -23.33 42.61 9.46
CA GLY A 30 -24.32 42.27 10.48
C GLY A 30 -25.74 42.01 9.94
N VAL A 31 -26.44 41.02 10.52
CA VAL A 31 -27.91 40.81 10.58
C VAL A 31 -28.77 41.00 9.32
N SER A 32 -29.34 39.92 8.77
CA SER A 32 -30.81 39.69 8.75
C SER A 32 -31.26 38.47 7.92
N SER A 33 -32.30 37.79 8.42
CA SER A 33 -33.29 37.02 7.64
C SER A 33 -34.66 37.65 7.91
N PRO A 34 -35.72 37.39 7.11
CA PRO A 34 -36.67 36.36 7.54
C PRO A 34 -37.51 35.64 6.44
N ALA A 35 -38.14 34.55 6.86
CA ALA A 35 -39.48 34.05 6.48
C ALA A 35 -39.81 33.62 5.03
N ALA A 36 -39.85 32.29 4.85
CA ALA A 36 -41.05 31.47 4.57
C ALA A 36 -42.04 31.81 3.42
N LEU A 37 -42.39 30.75 2.66
CA LEU A 37 -43.78 30.32 2.44
C LEU A 37 -43.84 28.86 1.97
N ALA A 38 -45.00 28.20 2.11
CA ALA A 38 -45.24 26.80 1.73
C ALA A 38 -46.67 26.62 1.18
N SER A 39 -46.86 25.65 0.26
CA SER A 39 -48.17 25.14 -0.17
C SER A 39 -48.05 23.72 -0.76
N ASP A 40 -48.99 22.83 -0.44
CA ASP A 40 -49.17 21.51 -1.06
C ASP A 40 -50.03 21.57 -2.35
N LEU A 41 -50.07 20.47 -3.14
CA LEU A 41 -51.29 19.63 -3.34
C LEU A 41 -51.25 18.68 -4.58
N SER A 42 -51.32 17.38 -4.28
CA SER A 42 -52.30 16.38 -4.80
C SER A 42 -52.65 16.23 -6.30
N SER A 43 -51.97 15.28 -6.95
CA SER A 43 -52.51 14.00 -7.49
C SER A 43 -53.60 13.89 -8.61
N SER A 44 -53.36 12.88 -9.46
CA SER A 44 -54.35 11.95 -10.12
C SER A 44 -54.95 12.31 -11.49
N GLY A 45 -55.18 11.27 -12.32
CA GLY A 45 -55.83 11.37 -13.65
C GLY A 45 -55.41 10.30 -14.67
N GLY A 46 -55.82 9.02 -14.49
CA GLY A 46 -55.36 7.90 -15.35
C GLY A 46 -56.33 7.46 -16.47
N ARG A 47 -55.93 6.39 -17.20
CA ARG A 47 -56.71 5.42 -18.05
C ARG A 47 -56.12 5.15 -19.46
N SER A 48 -55.37 4.05 -19.57
CA SER A 48 -55.67 2.83 -20.36
C SER A 48 -56.48 2.93 -21.67
N LEU A 49 -56.03 2.23 -22.75
CA LEU A 49 -56.65 0.96 -23.24
C LEU A 49 -55.97 0.34 -24.50
N THR A 50 -56.12 -1.00 -24.67
CA THR A 50 -56.18 -1.82 -25.93
C THR A 50 -55.00 -1.79 -26.94
N SER A 51 -54.26 -2.90 -27.18
CA SER A 51 -54.54 -4.07 -28.06
C SER A 51 -53.69 -4.04 -29.36
N SER A 52 -53.22 -5.10 -30.04
CA SER A 52 -53.24 -6.58 -29.87
C SER A 52 -52.39 -7.24 -31.00
N SER A 53 -51.98 -8.51 -30.84
CA SER A 53 -51.61 -9.50 -31.90
C SER A 53 -50.51 -9.16 -32.95
N GLY A 54 -49.56 -10.05 -33.31
CA GLY A 54 -49.24 -11.42 -32.86
C GLY A 54 -48.69 -12.33 -33.99
N SER A 55 -48.26 -13.56 -33.63
CA SER A 55 -48.16 -14.78 -34.47
C SER A 55 -46.77 -15.34 -34.90
N ASN A 56 -46.40 -16.46 -34.26
CA ASN A 56 -45.87 -17.74 -34.80
C ASN A 56 -44.59 -17.85 -35.68
N SER A 57 -43.59 -18.58 -35.15
CA SER A 57 -43.31 -20.00 -35.47
C SER A 57 -42.21 -20.56 -34.51
N LYS A 58 -42.13 -21.80 -33.99
CA LYS A 58 -42.93 -23.06 -33.94
C LYS A 58 -42.30 -24.32 -34.59
N ALA A 59 -41.43 -25.03 -33.85
CA ALA A 59 -41.23 -26.50 -33.81
C ALA A 59 -40.34 -26.83 -32.57
N THR A 60 -40.58 -27.75 -31.61
CA THR A 60 -41.02 -29.18 -31.55
C THR A 60 -39.98 -30.18 -32.08
N SER A 61 -39.59 -31.26 -31.39
CA SER A 61 -39.89 -31.82 -30.04
C SER A 61 -38.66 -32.65 -29.58
N ALA A 62 -38.58 -33.70 -28.74
CA ALA A 62 -39.46 -34.63 -27.98
C ALA A 62 -38.52 -35.51 -27.07
N PHE A 63 -38.90 -36.32 -26.07
CA PHE A 63 -40.07 -36.46 -25.17
C PHE A 63 -39.68 -37.47 -24.04
N GLY A 64 -40.26 -37.44 -22.83
CA GLY A 64 -40.01 -38.47 -21.79
C GLY A 64 -40.67 -38.21 -20.42
N LEU A 65 -41.45 -39.16 -19.91
CA LEU A 65 -42.25 -39.06 -18.67
C LEU A 65 -41.89 -40.17 -17.68
N LEU A 66 -41.95 -39.89 -16.37
CA LEU A 66 -42.72 -40.65 -15.35
C LEU A 66 -42.50 -40.06 -13.93
N SER A 67 -43.50 -40.26 -13.06
CA SER A 67 -43.57 -39.86 -11.64
C SER A 67 -44.47 -40.90 -10.89
N PRO A 68 -44.66 -40.88 -9.55
CA PRO A 68 -44.11 -39.97 -8.53
C PRO A 68 -43.59 -40.70 -7.24
N GLU A 69 -43.43 -39.92 -6.16
CA GLU A 69 -43.72 -40.28 -4.76
C GLU A 69 -42.65 -40.97 -3.87
N ALA A 70 -42.03 -40.15 -3.01
CA ALA A 70 -41.67 -40.49 -1.63
C ALA A 70 -41.46 -39.19 -0.82
N ALA A 71 -42.08 -39.05 0.35
CA ALA A 71 -41.88 -37.91 1.26
C ALA A 71 -41.52 -38.39 2.66
N LEU A 72 -40.43 -37.87 3.24
CA LEU A 72 -40.01 -38.16 4.61
C LEU A 72 -39.52 -36.91 5.34
N GLN A 73 -39.77 -36.87 6.64
CA GLN A 73 -39.54 -35.75 7.56
C GLN A 73 -38.23 -35.94 8.36
N PRO A 74 -37.65 -34.88 8.95
CA PRO A 74 -36.51 -35.01 9.86
C PRO A 74 -36.88 -35.68 11.21
N PRO A 75 -35.93 -36.35 11.87
CA PRO A 75 -36.17 -37.09 13.12
C PRO A 75 -36.26 -36.18 14.37
N PRO A 76 -36.98 -36.61 15.44
CA PRO A 76 -37.21 -35.81 16.65
C PRO A 76 -36.21 -36.07 17.80
N ALA A 77 -36.30 -35.25 18.85
CA ALA A 77 -35.55 -35.41 20.10
C ALA A 77 -36.11 -36.51 21.03
N THR A 78 -35.31 -36.95 22.01
CA THR A 78 -35.64 -38.02 22.98
C THR A 78 -35.56 -37.50 24.42
N THR A 79 -36.43 -37.98 25.32
CA THR A 79 -36.55 -37.52 26.72
C THR A 79 -36.91 -38.65 27.71
N ALA A 80 -36.73 -38.34 29.01
CA ALA A 80 -37.12 -39.11 30.22
C ALA A 80 -36.24 -40.34 30.61
N PRO A 81 -36.25 -40.79 31.90
CA PRO A 81 -36.99 -40.30 33.08
C PRO A 81 -36.11 -39.90 34.30
N PHE A 82 -36.75 -39.58 35.44
CA PHE A 82 -36.19 -38.96 36.66
C PHE A 82 -35.61 -39.92 37.73
N HIS A 83 -34.71 -39.41 38.59
CA HIS A 83 -34.68 -39.75 40.02
C HIS A 83 -34.22 -38.59 40.94
N ASN A 84 -34.43 -38.73 42.25
CA ASN A 84 -34.44 -37.65 43.26
C ASN A 84 -33.07 -37.29 43.88
N GLY A 85 -32.97 -36.06 44.46
CA GLY A 85 -32.31 -35.89 45.77
C GLY A 85 -31.61 -34.56 46.14
N ALA A 86 -32.21 -33.85 47.12
CA ALA A 86 -31.58 -32.96 48.13
C ALA A 86 -31.08 -31.52 47.79
N ASP A 87 -31.26 -30.64 48.79
CA ASP A 87 -31.09 -29.16 48.83
C ASP A 87 -29.64 -28.60 48.78
N MET A 88 -29.52 -27.34 48.33
CA MET A 88 -29.12 -26.18 49.17
C MET A 88 -29.42 -24.82 48.48
N LYS A 89 -29.37 -23.70 49.23
CA LYS A 89 -29.93 -22.35 48.84
C LYS A 89 -28.86 -21.20 48.77
N PRO A 90 -29.15 -19.89 48.53
CA PRO A 90 -28.37 -19.03 47.61
C PRO A 90 -27.73 -17.77 48.28
N PRO A 91 -27.18 -16.78 47.53
CA PRO A 91 -28.00 -15.60 47.17
C PRO A 91 -27.66 -14.83 45.86
N LEU A 92 -28.70 -14.60 45.04
CA LEU A 92 -29.22 -13.33 44.47
C LEU A 92 -28.34 -12.05 44.18
N LEU A 93 -28.88 -11.24 43.24
CA LEU A 93 -28.52 -9.86 42.78
C LEU A 93 -27.35 -9.75 41.78
N GLY A 94 -27.39 -8.89 40.75
CA GLY A 94 -28.47 -8.01 40.26
C GLY A 94 -28.05 -7.23 39.00
N LEU A 95 -29.00 -6.87 38.13
CA LEU A 95 -28.76 -6.26 36.79
C LEU A 95 -29.43 -4.88 36.66
N PRO A 96 -28.74 -3.84 36.14
CA PRO A 96 -29.37 -2.59 35.72
C PRO A 96 -29.27 -2.33 34.20
N SER A 97 -30.35 -1.84 33.60
CA SER A 97 -30.41 -1.36 32.21
C SER A 97 -30.06 0.13 32.12
N PRO A 98 -29.55 0.63 30.97
CA PRO A 98 -29.50 2.06 30.66
C PRO A 98 -30.44 2.47 29.51
N THR A 99 -31.14 3.59 29.67
CA THR A 99 -31.81 4.31 28.57
C THR A 99 -31.61 5.81 28.71
N LEU A 100 -31.19 6.44 27.60
CA LEU A 100 -31.30 7.86 27.27
C LEU A 100 -30.75 8.90 28.26
N LEU A 101 -29.67 9.57 27.85
CA LEU A 101 -29.63 11.03 27.94
C LEU A 101 -28.99 11.61 26.66
N LEU A 102 -29.54 12.72 26.19
CA LEU A 102 -29.17 13.44 24.97
C LEU A 102 -28.62 14.83 25.37
N ASN A 103 -27.54 15.30 24.74
CA ASN A 103 -27.42 16.63 24.09
C ASN A 103 -25.94 17.08 23.90
N GLN A 104 -25.73 18.10 23.04
CA GLN A 104 -24.53 18.89 22.78
C GLN A 104 -23.36 18.20 22.04
N HIS A 105 -23.39 18.33 20.72
CA HIS A 105 -22.18 18.35 19.88
C HIS A 105 -21.38 19.64 20.11
N GLN A 106 -20.05 19.54 20.02
CA GLN A 106 -19.18 20.65 19.64
C GLN A 106 -18.03 20.06 18.79
N PRO A 107 -17.96 20.33 17.48
CA PRO A 107 -16.93 19.73 16.63
C PRO A 107 -15.57 20.34 16.92
N THR A 108 -14.63 19.54 17.42
CA THR A 108 -13.20 19.88 17.35
C THR A 108 -12.70 19.70 15.92
N PRO A 109 -11.77 20.54 15.43
CA PRO A 109 -11.23 20.38 14.09
C PRO A 109 -10.54 19.02 13.96
N ALA A 110 -10.90 18.26 12.92
CA ALA A 110 -10.23 17.01 12.61
C ALA A 110 -8.79 17.31 12.18
N SER A 111 -7.81 16.65 12.80
CA SER A 111 -6.43 16.66 12.30
C SER A 111 -6.40 16.01 10.92
N THR A 112 -6.17 16.80 9.87
CA THR A 112 -6.15 16.30 8.49
C THR A 112 -5.09 15.22 8.34
N LEU A 113 -5.53 13.98 8.06
CA LEU A 113 -4.64 12.82 7.90
C LEU A 113 -3.70 12.96 6.69
N PHE A 114 -4.07 13.81 5.74
CA PHE A 114 -3.27 14.17 4.58
C PHE A 114 -2.65 15.56 4.78
N MET A 115 -1.37 15.59 5.16
CA MET A 115 -0.54 16.79 4.99
C MET A 115 -0.33 17.00 3.49
N PRO A 116 -0.57 18.20 2.93
CA PRO A 116 -0.38 18.44 1.51
C PRO A 116 1.08 18.25 1.11
N PHE A 117 1.31 17.51 0.02
CA PHE A 117 2.66 17.40 -0.54
C PHE A 117 3.07 18.77 -1.13
N PRO A 118 4.33 19.20 -1.00
CA PRO A 118 4.78 20.43 -1.63
C PRO A 118 4.73 20.26 -3.16
N SER A 119 3.88 21.06 -3.81
CA SER A 119 3.71 21.04 -5.27
C SER A 119 5.02 21.38 -5.99
N PHE A 120 5.23 20.79 -7.17
CA PHE A 120 6.41 21.04 -8.00
C PHE A 120 6.19 22.32 -8.84
N SER A 121 6.54 23.49 -8.28
CA SER A 121 6.47 24.77 -8.99
C SER A 121 7.26 24.75 -10.30
N ASP A 122 6.56 24.90 -11.42
CA ASP A 122 7.15 24.89 -12.76
C ASP A 122 7.80 26.25 -13.08
N HIS A 123 9.14 26.30 -13.13
CA HIS A 123 9.89 27.52 -13.42
C HIS A 123 10.05 27.74 -14.92
N GLN A 124 9.01 28.30 -15.55
CA GLN A 124 9.05 28.66 -16.97
C GLN A 124 10.08 29.75 -17.32
N GLN A 125 10.85 29.45 -18.36
CA GLN A 125 11.20 30.32 -19.50
C GLN A 125 11.58 31.78 -19.21
N GLN A 126 12.87 32.09 -19.37
CA GLN A 126 13.32 33.42 -19.81
C GLN A 126 13.52 33.43 -21.34
N PRO A 127 13.28 34.56 -22.04
CA PRO A 127 13.37 34.64 -23.49
C PRO A 127 14.83 34.66 -24.00
N LEU A 128 15.03 34.24 -25.26
CA LEU A 128 16.35 34.19 -25.88
C LEU A 128 16.99 35.58 -26.03
N LEU A 129 18.26 35.68 -25.64
CA LEU A 129 19.20 36.72 -26.09
C LEU A 129 20.42 36.06 -26.73
N GLN A 130 20.94 36.66 -27.81
CA GLN A 130 22.02 36.10 -28.61
C GLN A 130 23.40 36.29 -27.95
N PRO A 131 24.36 35.36 -28.15
CA PRO A 131 25.69 35.46 -27.55
C PRO A 131 26.61 36.45 -28.33
N PRO A 132 27.42 37.28 -27.63
CA PRO A 132 28.47 38.06 -28.25
C PRO A 132 29.66 37.18 -28.71
N PRO A 133 30.46 37.62 -29.70
CA PRO A 133 31.42 36.76 -30.39
C PRO A 133 32.75 36.53 -29.63
N LYS A 134 33.36 35.37 -29.92
CA LYS A 134 34.71 35.00 -29.44
C LYS A 134 35.81 35.91 -29.99
N ARG A 135 36.86 36.14 -29.18
CA ARG A 135 38.24 36.30 -29.67
C ARG A 135 39.16 35.37 -28.90
N HIS A 136 40.27 34.99 -29.54
CA HIS A 136 41.19 33.95 -29.09
C HIS A 136 42.40 34.55 -28.36
N HIS A 137 43.06 33.76 -27.52
CA HIS A 137 44.50 33.51 -27.63
C HIS A 137 44.82 32.10 -27.09
N SER A 138 45.97 31.55 -27.50
CA SER A 138 46.34 30.13 -27.41
C SER A 138 47.80 29.95 -26.99
N VAL A 139 48.12 28.93 -26.18
CA VAL A 139 49.32 28.06 -26.31
C VAL A 139 49.03 26.67 -25.66
N PRO A 140 49.92 25.63 -25.59
CA PRO A 140 49.59 24.32 -26.19
C PRO A 140 49.65 23.09 -25.23
N ASP A 141 49.55 21.89 -25.82
CA ASP A 141 49.41 20.57 -25.19
C ASP A 141 50.65 19.95 -24.51
N ASN A 142 50.37 18.87 -23.74
CA ASN A 142 51.28 17.93 -23.05
C ASN A 142 51.83 18.45 -21.70
N LEU A 143 51.87 17.66 -20.62
CA LEU A 143 52.25 16.23 -20.55
C LEU A 143 51.37 15.33 -19.66
N PHE A 144 51.48 14.03 -19.90
CA PHE A 144 50.91 12.93 -19.10
C PHE A 144 51.75 12.65 -17.83
N LEU A 145 51.12 11.93 -16.87
CA LEU A 145 51.74 11.24 -15.71
C LEU A 145 52.49 12.10 -14.67
N LEU A 146 51.88 12.27 -13.49
CA LEU A 146 52.38 11.69 -12.20
C LEU A 146 51.55 12.22 -11.01
N HIS A 147 50.80 11.34 -10.34
CA HIS A 147 50.37 11.61 -8.96
C HIS A 147 50.26 10.33 -8.12
N ASN A 148 51.30 10.06 -7.32
CA ASN A 148 51.30 9.06 -6.24
C ASN A 148 52.58 9.23 -5.40
N GLN A 149 52.51 9.89 -4.24
CA GLN A 149 53.39 9.71 -3.04
C GLN A 149 52.92 10.63 -1.87
N PRO A 150 53.25 10.33 -0.59
CA PRO A 150 52.59 10.91 0.59
C PRO A 150 53.45 11.93 1.39
N GLN A 151 52.85 12.58 2.40
CA GLN A 151 53.47 13.60 3.28
C GLN A 151 54.03 13.07 4.63
N PRO A 152 54.95 13.79 5.29
CA PRO A 152 55.61 13.42 6.56
C PRO A 152 54.96 13.98 7.86
N PRO A 153 55.37 13.52 9.07
CA PRO A 153 54.77 13.87 10.37
C PRO A 153 55.44 15.06 11.14
N PRO A 154 54.80 15.59 12.22
CA PRO A 154 55.29 16.73 13.03
C PRO A 154 56.22 16.35 14.23
N PRO A 155 56.88 17.34 14.89
CA PRO A 155 57.97 17.13 15.87
C PRO A 155 57.58 17.20 17.37
N ALA A 156 58.58 17.04 18.26
CA ALA A 156 58.44 16.88 19.72
C ALA A 156 59.14 17.99 20.58
N PRO A 157 58.83 18.11 21.89
CA PRO A 157 59.49 19.02 22.84
C PRO A 157 60.46 18.33 23.84
N ALA A 158 61.01 19.10 24.80
CA ALA A 158 62.03 18.70 25.79
C ALA A 158 61.51 18.91 27.26
N GLN A 159 62.23 18.68 28.39
CA GLN A 159 63.68 18.48 28.61
C GLN A 159 63.99 17.52 29.80
N CYS A 160 64.71 17.94 30.87
CA CYS A 160 65.28 17.06 31.90
C CYS A 160 65.14 17.59 33.35
N LEU A 161 65.12 16.69 34.35
CA LEU A 161 65.96 16.61 35.58
C LEU A 161 65.43 15.48 36.54
N PRO A 162 66.18 14.96 37.56
CA PRO A 162 66.27 13.50 37.73
C PRO A 162 66.12 12.87 39.15
N PHE A 163 66.07 11.52 39.17
CA PHE A 163 66.37 10.56 40.28
C PHE A 163 65.39 10.48 41.49
N PRO A 164 65.40 9.37 42.29
CA PRO A 164 66.27 8.18 42.25
C PRO A 164 65.56 6.83 42.01
N THR A 165 66.36 5.77 41.90
CA THR A 165 65.97 4.36 41.70
C THR A 165 65.66 3.61 43.00
N LEU A 166 64.78 2.61 42.93
CA LEU A 166 64.82 1.43 43.82
C LEU A 166 64.70 0.13 43.01
N HIS A 167 65.46 -0.89 43.41
CA HIS A 167 65.50 -2.18 42.72
C HIS A 167 64.40 -3.12 43.21
N SER A 168 63.79 -3.85 42.27
CA SER A 168 63.30 -5.22 42.49
C SER A 168 63.35 -5.98 41.18
N ALA A 169 63.74 -7.25 41.20
CA ALA A 169 63.98 -8.05 40.01
C ALA A 169 63.15 -9.34 40.02
N VAL A 170 62.38 -9.56 38.96
CA VAL A 170 61.68 -10.82 38.68
C VAL A 170 61.72 -11.05 37.16
N PRO A 171 62.16 -12.21 36.64
CA PRO A 171 62.30 -12.42 35.21
C PRO A 171 60.93 -12.74 34.56
N PHE A 172 60.50 -11.93 33.60
CA PHE A 172 59.40 -12.28 32.70
C PHE A 172 59.92 -12.94 31.43
N GLN A 173 59.35 -14.09 31.07
CA GLN A 173 59.69 -14.83 29.86
C GLN A 173 59.19 -14.10 28.60
N LEU A 174 59.92 -14.26 27.49
CA LEU A 174 59.47 -13.86 26.16
C LEU A 174 58.27 -14.71 25.75
N GLN A 175 57.07 -14.13 25.79
CA GLN A 175 55.85 -14.73 25.25
C GLN A 175 55.64 -14.25 23.80
N PRO A 176 55.43 -15.15 22.81
CA PRO A 176 55.30 -14.75 21.41
C PRO A 176 54.01 -13.97 21.15
N SER A 177 54.07 -12.98 20.25
CA SER A 177 52.94 -12.12 19.92
C SER A 177 51.77 -12.89 19.32
N MET A 178 50.60 -12.82 19.96
CA MET A 178 49.35 -13.40 19.46
C MET A 178 48.87 -12.64 18.21
N GLN A 179 48.96 -13.28 17.05
CA GLN A 179 48.39 -12.74 15.81
C GLN A 179 46.86 -12.71 15.90
N HIS A 180 46.25 -11.52 15.82
CA HIS A 180 44.78 -11.40 15.86
C HIS A 180 44.12 -12.16 14.68
N PRO A 181 43.09 -12.99 14.93
CA PRO A 181 42.62 -13.98 13.97
C PRO A 181 41.69 -13.41 12.89
N ARG A 182 42.27 -12.79 11.85
CA ARG A 182 41.55 -12.44 10.59
C ARG A 182 40.84 -13.64 9.92
N ASN A 183 41.18 -14.87 10.31
CA ASN A 183 40.58 -16.09 9.80
C ASN A 183 39.27 -16.49 10.53
N ALA A 184 39.05 -16.06 11.78
CA ALA A 184 37.84 -16.41 12.53
C ALA A 184 36.57 -15.80 11.91
N MET A 185 36.63 -14.52 11.53
CA MET A 185 35.52 -13.82 10.85
C MET A 185 35.18 -14.39 9.46
N LYS A 186 36.15 -15.02 8.77
CA LYS A 186 35.89 -15.71 7.51
C LYS A 186 35.09 -16.99 7.72
N SER A 187 35.39 -17.74 8.79
CA SER A 187 34.67 -18.96 9.15
C SER A 187 33.20 -18.68 9.49
N THR A 188 32.92 -17.64 10.29
CA THR A 188 31.54 -17.27 10.67
C THR A 188 30.74 -16.71 9.49
N ALA A 189 31.37 -15.93 8.59
CA ALA A 189 30.73 -15.46 7.36
C ALA A 189 30.38 -16.62 6.40
N ALA A 190 31.29 -17.58 6.23
CA ALA A 190 31.04 -18.77 5.42
C ALA A 190 29.92 -19.65 5.99
N ALA A 191 29.90 -19.87 7.31
CA ALA A 191 28.83 -20.61 7.99
C ALA A 191 27.46 -19.92 7.85
N ALA A 192 27.41 -18.59 7.97
CA ALA A 192 26.18 -17.82 7.76
C ALA A 192 25.67 -17.90 6.32
N ALA A 193 26.57 -17.86 5.33
CA ALA A 193 26.21 -18.04 3.92
C ALA A 193 25.70 -19.46 3.62
N ALA A 194 26.33 -20.50 4.19
CA ALA A 194 25.86 -21.88 4.07
C ALA A 194 24.48 -22.09 4.71
N GLN A 195 24.23 -21.50 5.88
CA GLN A 195 22.90 -21.54 6.51
C GLN A 195 21.84 -20.82 5.68
N GLN A 196 22.17 -19.67 5.07
CA GLN A 196 21.28 -18.95 4.17
C GLN A 196 20.95 -19.75 2.91
N GLN A 197 21.93 -20.46 2.33
CA GLN A 197 21.71 -21.36 1.20
C GLN A 197 20.80 -22.53 1.58
N HIS A 198 21.06 -23.22 2.70
CA HIS A 198 20.21 -24.31 3.20
C HIS A 198 18.74 -23.88 3.37
N LEU A 199 18.51 -22.67 3.91
CA LEU A 199 17.15 -22.12 4.05
C LEU A 199 16.50 -21.82 2.70
N LEU A 200 17.26 -21.36 1.70
CA LEU A 200 16.78 -21.17 0.33
C LEU A 200 16.39 -22.52 -0.31
N ASP A 201 17.22 -23.55 -0.11
CA ASP A 201 17.04 -24.88 -0.69
C ASP A 201 15.81 -25.60 -0.11
N GLU A 202 15.60 -25.54 1.21
CA GLU A 202 14.37 -26.06 1.85
C GLU A 202 13.12 -25.27 1.41
N LEU A 203 13.19 -23.94 1.27
CA LEU A 203 12.09 -23.13 0.73
C LEU A 203 11.76 -23.49 -0.72
N ALA A 204 12.77 -23.69 -1.57
CA ALA A 204 12.60 -24.14 -2.95
C ALA A 204 12.01 -25.55 -3.01
N ALA A 205 12.45 -26.47 -2.16
CA ALA A 205 11.93 -27.82 -2.04
C ALA A 205 10.45 -27.81 -1.61
N ALA A 206 10.08 -26.99 -0.62
CA ALA A 206 8.68 -26.83 -0.20
C ALA A 206 7.81 -26.30 -1.35
N ALA A 207 8.25 -25.25 -2.03
CA ALA A 207 7.52 -24.67 -3.16
C ALA A 207 7.39 -25.63 -4.35
N LYS A 208 8.42 -26.46 -4.61
CA LYS A 208 8.37 -27.50 -5.63
C LYS A 208 7.46 -28.67 -5.24
N ALA A 209 7.44 -29.07 -3.97
CA ALA A 209 6.49 -30.06 -3.44
C ALA A 209 5.04 -29.58 -3.59
N THR A 210 4.78 -28.29 -3.30
CA THR A 210 3.48 -27.64 -3.57
C THR A 210 3.10 -27.67 -5.06
N GLU A 211 4.03 -27.32 -5.94
CA GLU A 211 3.80 -27.30 -7.39
C GLU A 211 3.41 -28.67 -7.97
N VAL A 212 3.99 -29.76 -7.46
CA VAL A 212 3.65 -31.14 -7.88
C VAL A 212 2.49 -31.77 -7.09
N GLY A 213 1.79 -31.00 -6.26
CA GLY A 213 0.65 -31.48 -5.48
C GLY A 213 1.00 -32.31 -4.23
N ASN A 214 2.28 -32.42 -3.86
CA ASN A 214 2.71 -33.07 -2.63
C ASN A 214 2.52 -32.15 -1.41
N SER A 215 1.26 -31.89 -1.06
CA SER A 215 0.89 -31.05 0.08
C SER A 215 1.37 -31.60 1.43
N ILE A 216 1.61 -32.91 1.55
CA ILE A 216 2.13 -33.53 2.79
C ILE A 216 3.61 -33.18 2.94
N GLY A 217 4.46 -33.55 1.97
CA GLY A 217 5.89 -33.25 2.01
C GLY A 217 6.19 -31.75 2.09
N ALA A 218 5.39 -30.91 1.44
CA ALA A 218 5.50 -29.46 1.59
C ALA A 218 5.25 -29.00 3.04
N ARG A 219 4.19 -29.49 3.69
CA ARG A 219 3.90 -29.19 5.11
C ARG A 219 4.99 -29.72 6.05
N GLU A 220 5.59 -30.88 5.76
CA GLU A 220 6.73 -31.43 6.53
C GLU A 220 7.99 -30.55 6.43
N ILE A 221 8.32 -30.03 5.25
CA ILE A 221 9.45 -29.10 5.06
C ILE A 221 9.18 -27.79 5.80
N LEU A 222 7.96 -27.24 5.66
CA LEU A 222 7.56 -26.00 6.34
C LEU A 222 7.54 -26.14 7.87
N ALA A 223 7.22 -27.34 8.40
CA ALA A 223 7.31 -27.65 9.82
C ALA A 223 8.75 -27.65 10.35
N ARG A 224 9.75 -28.05 9.54
CA ARG A 224 11.18 -27.89 9.89
C ARG A 224 11.61 -26.42 9.83
N LEU A 225 11.21 -25.70 8.79
CA LEU A 225 11.52 -24.27 8.63
C LEU A 225 10.97 -23.40 9.78
N ASN A 226 9.83 -23.76 10.37
CA ASN A 226 9.31 -23.12 11.59
C ASN A 226 10.29 -23.14 12.79
N GLN A 227 11.22 -24.11 12.85
CA GLN A 227 12.24 -24.19 13.90
C GLN A 227 13.53 -23.43 13.55
N GLN A 228 13.69 -22.99 12.30
CA GLN A 228 14.92 -22.39 11.78
C GLN A 228 14.78 -20.91 11.39
N LEU A 229 13.55 -20.44 11.12
CA LEU A 229 13.26 -19.06 10.72
C LEU A 229 12.64 -18.26 11.89
N PRO A 230 13.41 -17.36 12.52
CA PRO A 230 12.84 -16.46 13.53
C PRO A 230 12.02 -15.34 12.88
N PRO A 231 10.95 -14.85 13.53
CA PRO A 231 10.11 -13.76 13.01
C PRO A 231 10.81 -12.39 13.02
N ILE A 232 11.96 -12.28 13.69
CA ILE A 232 12.80 -11.07 13.79
C ILE A 232 14.21 -11.45 13.34
N GLY A 233 14.81 -10.65 12.46
CA GLY A 233 16.17 -10.88 11.98
C GLY A 233 16.53 -10.01 10.77
N LYS A 234 17.63 -10.37 10.10
CA LYS A 234 18.03 -9.74 8.82
C LYS A 234 16.93 -9.88 7.76
N PRO A 235 16.86 -9.01 6.74
CA PRO A 235 15.85 -9.02 5.67
C PRO A 235 15.52 -10.42 5.15
N PHE A 236 16.53 -11.20 4.75
CA PHE A 236 16.36 -12.57 4.27
C PHE A 236 15.53 -13.47 5.20
N LEU A 237 15.76 -13.43 6.53
CA LEU A 237 15.04 -14.29 7.48
C LEU A 237 13.57 -13.87 7.63
N ARG A 238 13.30 -12.56 7.60
CA ARG A 238 11.93 -12.02 7.64
C ARG A 238 11.17 -12.32 6.35
N SER A 239 11.78 -12.06 5.19
CA SER A 239 11.23 -12.47 3.88
C SER A 239 10.99 -13.97 3.81
N ALA A 240 11.93 -14.80 4.26
CA ALA A 240 11.79 -16.24 4.33
C ALA A 240 10.62 -16.68 5.22
N SER A 241 10.39 -16.03 6.37
CA SER A 241 9.22 -16.31 7.21
C SER A 241 7.91 -15.94 6.51
N TYR A 242 7.83 -14.76 5.89
CA TYR A 242 6.61 -14.34 5.18
C TYR A 242 6.29 -15.23 3.98
N LEU A 243 7.30 -15.70 3.25
CA LEU A 243 7.12 -16.66 2.15
C LEU A 243 6.72 -18.05 2.67
N LYS A 244 7.30 -18.53 3.79
CA LYS A 244 6.86 -19.75 4.49
C LYS A 244 5.39 -19.67 4.88
N ASP A 245 4.95 -18.56 5.48
CA ASP A 245 3.58 -18.37 5.95
C ASP A 245 2.60 -18.24 4.77
N ALA A 246 2.99 -17.53 3.70
CA ALA A 246 2.25 -17.49 2.45
C ALA A 246 2.13 -18.87 1.78
N LEU A 247 3.14 -19.73 1.86
CA LEU A 247 3.09 -21.09 1.33
C LEU A 247 2.18 -22.01 2.16
N LEU A 248 2.17 -21.86 3.48
CA LEU A 248 1.22 -22.54 4.37
C LEU A 248 -0.23 -22.13 4.07
N LEU A 249 -0.49 -20.84 3.82
CA LEU A 249 -1.80 -20.33 3.39
C LEU A 249 -2.18 -20.85 2.00
N ALA A 250 -1.25 -20.90 1.05
CA ALA A 250 -1.43 -21.52 -0.26
C ALA A 250 -1.53 -23.06 -0.23
N LEU A 251 -1.43 -23.66 0.96
CA LEU A 251 -1.69 -25.06 1.27
C LEU A 251 -2.92 -25.26 2.16
N ALA A 252 -3.68 -24.20 2.48
CA ALA A 252 -4.95 -24.32 3.18
C ALA A 252 -6.08 -24.53 2.17
N ASP A 253 -6.55 -25.77 2.04
CA ASP A 253 -7.60 -26.18 1.10
C ASP A 253 -9.01 -25.74 1.56
N GLY A 254 -9.19 -24.45 1.89
CA GLY A 254 -10.49 -23.89 2.28
C GLY A 254 -10.45 -22.46 2.83
N HIS A 255 -11.39 -21.65 2.31
CA HIS A 255 -11.74 -20.28 2.73
C HIS A 255 -10.69 -19.18 2.52
N HIS A 256 -11.18 -17.93 2.62
CA HIS A 256 -10.48 -16.72 2.20
C HIS A 256 -9.35 -16.37 3.18
N ALA A 257 -8.35 -15.63 2.70
CA ALA A 257 -7.35 -15.02 3.59
C ALA A 257 -8.10 -14.14 4.61
N ALA A 258 -8.10 -14.56 5.87
CA ALA A 258 -8.91 -13.95 6.91
C ALA A 258 -8.52 -12.47 7.11
N THR A 259 -9.50 -11.64 7.48
CA THR A 259 -9.28 -10.24 7.83
C THR A 259 -8.18 -10.14 8.88
N ARG A 260 -7.01 -9.61 8.48
CA ARG A 260 -5.94 -9.26 9.44
C ARG A 260 -6.21 -7.93 10.14
N LEU A 261 -7.24 -7.21 9.71
CA LEU A 261 -7.85 -6.08 10.40
C LEU A 261 -9.10 -6.58 11.12
N THR A 262 -8.96 -7.04 12.36
CA THR A 262 -10.10 -7.55 13.17
C THR A 262 -10.60 -6.51 14.17
N SER A 263 -9.87 -5.41 14.35
CA SER A 263 -10.18 -4.36 15.31
C SER A 263 -9.95 -2.94 14.77
N PRO A 264 -10.57 -1.91 15.37
CA PRO A 264 -10.22 -0.51 15.12
C PRO A 264 -8.74 -0.17 15.38
N LEU A 265 -8.07 -0.92 16.27
CA LEU A 265 -6.65 -0.75 16.54
C LEU A 265 -5.79 -1.19 15.34
N ASP A 266 -6.16 -2.28 14.66
CA ASP A 266 -5.47 -2.70 13.43
C ASP A 266 -5.59 -1.66 12.31
N VAL A 267 -6.73 -0.96 12.21
CA VAL A 267 -6.91 0.17 11.28
C VAL A 267 -5.98 1.32 11.64
N ALA A 268 -5.93 1.75 12.90
CA ALA A 268 -5.01 2.80 13.35
C ALA A 268 -3.54 2.41 13.13
N LEU A 269 -3.19 1.14 13.31
CA LEU A 269 -1.84 0.60 13.04
C LEU A 269 -1.53 0.53 11.53
N LYS A 270 -2.49 0.18 10.67
CA LYS A 270 -2.35 0.20 9.19
C LYS A 270 -2.18 1.63 8.66
N LEU A 271 -2.94 2.60 9.18
CA LEU A 271 -2.77 4.03 8.87
C LEU A 271 -1.39 4.53 9.31
N THR A 272 -0.95 4.16 10.53
CA THR A 272 0.41 4.45 11.03
C THR A 272 1.48 3.84 10.13
N ALA A 273 1.33 2.57 9.75
CA ALA A 273 2.23 1.86 8.85
C ALA A 273 2.33 2.54 7.48
N TYR A 274 1.21 2.97 6.91
CA TYR A 274 1.18 3.67 5.62
C TYR A 274 1.92 5.01 5.70
N LYS A 275 1.66 5.80 6.75
CA LYS A 275 2.39 7.05 6.99
C LYS A 275 3.90 6.80 7.11
N SER A 276 4.32 5.87 7.98
CA SER A 276 5.73 5.52 8.14
C SER A 276 6.35 5.06 6.81
N PHE A 277 5.68 4.20 6.04
CA PHE A 277 6.22 3.73 4.76
C PHE A 277 6.41 4.88 3.75
N SER A 278 5.47 5.84 3.72
CA SER A 278 5.59 7.06 2.90
C SER A 278 6.70 7.99 3.39
N ASP A 279 6.91 8.13 4.69
CA ASP A 279 7.95 9.01 5.25
C ASP A 279 9.37 8.43 5.06
N LEU A 280 9.48 7.09 4.94
CA LEU A 280 10.75 6.35 4.96
C LEU A 280 11.20 5.80 3.59
N SER A 281 10.27 5.59 2.65
CA SER A 281 10.55 4.93 1.37
C SER A 281 9.86 5.63 0.19
N PRO A 282 10.57 5.87 -0.93
CA PRO A 282 9.98 6.48 -2.11
C PRO A 282 8.95 5.59 -2.83
N VAL A 283 8.79 4.31 -2.45
CA VAL A 283 7.94 3.34 -3.18
C VAL A 283 6.49 3.81 -3.34
N LEU A 284 5.85 4.30 -2.26
CA LEU A 284 4.49 4.83 -2.34
C LEU A 284 4.42 6.14 -3.14
N GLN A 285 5.37 7.05 -2.91
CA GLN A 285 5.37 8.37 -3.57
C GLN A 285 5.63 8.24 -5.07
N PHE A 286 6.54 7.35 -5.49
CA PHE A 286 6.81 7.03 -6.89
C PHE A 286 5.56 6.48 -7.58
N ALA A 287 4.88 5.51 -6.96
CA ALA A 287 3.64 4.94 -7.50
C ALA A 287 2.57 6.03 -7.63
N ASN A 288 2.24 6.71 -6.53
CA ASN A 288 1.18 7.72 -6.48
C ASN A 288 1.43 8.87 -7.46
N PHE A 289 2.64 9.43 -7.53
CA PHE A 289 2.95 10.53 -8.45
C PHE A 289 2.92 10.08 -9.91
N THR A 290 3.50 8.92 -10.24
CA THR A 290 3.50 8.40 -11.62
C THR A 290 2.08 8.07 -12.10
N VAL A 291 1.24 7.49 -11.23
CA VAL A 291 -0.18 7.23 -11.53
C VAL A 291 -0.95 8.55 -11.69
N THR A 292 -0.80 9.49 -10.74
CA THR A 292 -1.46 10.81 -10.79
C THR A 292 -1.12 11.56 -12.07
N GLN A 293 0.17 11.61 -12.44
CA GLN A 293 0.63 12.26 -13.65
C GLN A 293 0.07 11.60 -14.92
N ALA A 294 0.10 10.26 -15.00
CA ALA A 294 -0.42 9.51 -16.14
C ALA A 294 -1.92 9.73 -16.35
N LEU A 295 -2.70 9.71 -15.25
CA LEU A 295 -4.15 10.00 -15.29
C LEU A 295 -4.40 11.43 -15.76
N LEU A 296 -3.72 12.42 -15.18
CA LEU A 296 -3.95 13.84 -15.49
C LEU A 296 -3.51 14.21 -16.90
N ASP A 297 -2.46 13.61 -17.46
CA ASP A 297 -2.01 13.88 -18.83
C ASP A 297 -3.01 13.37 -19.88
N GLU A 298 -3.65 12.22 -19.62
CA GLU A 298 -4.76 11.76 -20.48
C GLU A 298 -6.03 12.59 -20.28
N ILE A 299 -6.39 12.89 -19.02
CA ILE A 299 -7.62 13.60 -18.67
C ILE A 299 -7.57 15.06 -19.14
N ALA A 300 -6.42 15.75 -19.11
CA ALA A 300 -6.26 17.12 -19.58
C ALA A 300 -6.56 17.32 -21.09
N SER A 301 -6.63 16.24 -21.87
CA SER A 301 -7.10 16.27 -23.26
C SER A 301 -8.59 15.92 -23.43
N THR A 302 -9.40 16.04 -22.39
CA THR A 302 -10.88 15.90 -22.44
C THR A 302 -11.57 17.24 -22.21
N THR A 303 -12.82 17.35 -22.67
CA THR A 303 -13.73 18.47 -22.34
C THR A 303 -14.87 18.03 -21.41
N ALA A 304 -14.85 16.78 -20.94
CA ALA A 304 -15.91 16.19 -20.12
C ALA A 304 -16.02 16.90 -18.75
N SER A 305 -17.25 17.26 -18.37
CA SER A 305 -17.55 17.88 -17.07
C SER A 305 -17.47 16.91 -15.90
N CYS A 306 -17.46 15.60 -16.15
CA CYS A 306 -17.28 14.58 -15.13
C CYS A 306 -16.07 13.66 -15.44
N ILE A 307 -15.27 13.38 -14.41
CA ILE A 307 -14.22 12.36 -14.40
C ILE A 307 -14.70 11.23 -13.50
N ARG A 308 -14.72 9.99 -13.99
CA ARG A 308 -14.88 8.80 -13.14
C ARG A 308 -13.60 8.00 -13.10
N VAL A 309 -13.02 7.95 -11.89
CA VAL A 309 -11.91 7.07 -11.56
C VAL A 309 -12.48 5.76 -11.05
N ILE A 310 -12.00 4.65 -11.59
CA ILE A 310 -12.31 3.29 -11.13
C ILE A 310 -11.02 2.67 -10.59
N ASP A 311 -11.02 2.32 -9.32
CA ASP A 311 -9.83 1.90 -8.59
C ASP A 311 -9.99 0.51 -7.99
N PHE A 312 -8.93 -0.29 -8.07
CA PHE A 312 -8.90 -1.67 -7.61
C PHE A 312 -7.91 -1.91 -6.44
N ASP A 313 -7.21 -0.87 -5.95
CA ASP A 313 -6.35 -0.94 -4.75
C ASP A 313 -6.45 0.34 -3.89
N LEU A 314 -7.65 0.62 -3.35
CA LEU A 314 -7.95 1.84 -2.57
C LEU A 314 -6.97 2.09 -1.42
N GLY A 315 -6.47 1.03 -0.78
CA GLY A 315 -5.51 1.08 0.32
C GLY A 315 -6.04 1.85 1.53
N VAL A 316 -5.65 3.14 1.61
CA VAL A 316 -6.07 4.12 2.63
C VAL A 316 -6.45 5.48 2.01
N GLY A 317 -6.70 5.54 0.69
CA GLY A 317 -7.09 6.76 -0.04
C GLY A 317 -5.96 7.75 -0.37
N GLY A 318 -4.73 7.55 0.11
CA GLY A 318 -3.65 8.54 -0.04
C GLY A 318 -3.25 8.88 -1.49
N GLN A 319 -3.45 7.96 -2.44
CA GLN A 319 -3.31 8.25 -3.87
C GLN A 319 -4.35 9.29 -4.33
N TRP A 320 -5.60 9.16 -3.87
CA TRP A 320 -6.71 10.02 -4.30
C TRP A 320 -6.69 11.40 -3.68
N ALA A 321 -6.19 11.54 -2.44
CA ALA A 321 -5.84 12.85 -1.89
C ALA A 321 -4.76 13.55 -2.73
N SER A 322 -3.73 12.81 -3.19
CA SER A 322 -2.67 13.36 -4.05
C SER A 322 -3.22 13.80 -5.41
N PHE A 323 -4.11 13.00 -6.02
CA PHE A 323 -4.78 13.31 -7.28
C PHE A 323 -5.72 14.52 -7.17
N LEU A 324 -6.54 14.61 -6.11
CA LEU A 324 -7.40 15.77 -5.83
C LEU A 324 -6.58 17.07 -5.74
N GLN A 325 -5.48 17.06 -4.99
CA GLN A 325 -4.62 18.23 -4.80
C GLN A 325 -4.04 18.75 -6.14
N GLU A 326 -3.53 17.86 -6.98
CA GLU A 326 -2.92 18.21 -8.27
C GLU A 326 -3.98 18.60 -9.32
N LEU A 327 -5.15 17.95 -9.32
CA LEU A 327 -6.29 18.33 -10.17
C LEU A 327 -6.76 19.77 -9.86
N ALA A 328 -6.92 20.10 -8.58
CA ALA A 328 -7.25 21.46 -8.13
C ALA A 328 -6.20 22.47 -8.60
N HIS A 329 -4.91 22.13 -8.49
CA HIS A 329 -3.80 23.00 -8.88
C HIS A 329 -3.81 23.31 -10.38
N ARG A 330 -3.97 22.30 -11.25
CA ARG A 330 -3.98 22.47 -12.71
C ARG A 330 -5.18 23.28 -13.20
N CYS A 331 -6.39 22.95 -12.76
CA CYS A 331 -7.60 23.67 -13.19
C CYS A 331 -7.63 25.11 -12.63
N GLY A 332 -7.24 25.30 -11.37
CA GLY A 332 -7.19 26.61 -10.72
C GLY A 332 -6.24 27.61 -11.40
N SER A 333 -5.14 27.13 -11.99
CA SER A 333 -4.20 27.97 -12.76
C SER A 333 -4.80 28.51 -14.07
N GLY A 334 -5.83 27.85 -14.62
CA GLY A 334 -6.46 28.22 -15.90
C GLY A 334 -7.77 28.99 -15.80
N GLY A 335 -8.33 29.19 -14.60
CA GLY A 335 -9.68 29.73 -14.42
C GLY A 335 -10.80 28.82 -14.95
N VAL A 336 -10.50 27.53 -15.15
CA VAL A 336 -11.44 26.51 -15.65
C VAL A 336 -12.25 25.98 -14.48
N SER A 337 -13.56 25.76 -14.67
CA SER A 337 -14.40 25.10 -13.67
C SER A 337 -13.86 23.71 -13.33
N LEU A 338 -13.78 23.39 -12.04
CA LEU A 338 -13.38 22.06 -11.60
C LEU A 338 -14.42 21.02 -12.08
N PRO A 339 -14.00 19.93 -12.74
CA PRO A 339 -14.91 18.86 -13.12
C PRO A 339 -15.37 18.07 -11.89
N MET A 340 -16.54 17.45 -11.98
CA MET A 340 -17.01 16.55 -10.93
C MET A 340 -16.20 15.25 -10.96
N LEU A 341 -15.60 14.87 -9.82
CA LEU A 341 -14.80 13.66 -9.68
C LEU A 341 -15.60 12.57 -8.95
N LYS A 342 -15.86 11.46 -9.64
CA LYS A 342 -16.42 10.24 -9.04
C LYS A 342 -15.31 9.22 -8.80
N LEU A 343 -15.07 8.83 -7.56
CA LEU A 343 -14.19 7.72 -7.21
C LEU A 343 -15.03 6.46 -6.97
N THR A 344 -14.87 5.46 -7.84
CA THR A 344 -15.48 4.13 -7.70
C THR A 344 -14.41 3.14 -7.27
N ALA A 345 -14.41 2.74 -6.00
CA ALA A 345 -13.39 1.89 -5.41
C ALA A 345 -13.89 0.46 -5.20
N PHE A 346 -13.18 -0.53 -5.73
CA PHE A 346 -13.43 -1.93 -5.44
C PHE A 346 -12.81 -2.31 -4.09
N VAL A 347 -13.67 -2.80 -3.20
CA VAL A 347 -13.33 -3.18 -1.83
C VAL A 347 -13.76 -4.62 -1.57
N SER A 348 -13.08 -5.31 -0.66
CA SER A 348 -13.48 -6.63 -0.18
C SER A 348 -13.50 -6.60 1.33
N ALA A 349 -14.51 -7.24 1.93
CA ALA A 349 -14.58 -7.41 3.38
C ALA A 349 -13.37 -8.16 3.94
N ALA A 350 -12.64 -8.93 3.12
CA ALA A 350 -11.40 -9.61 3.49
C ALA A 350 -10.16 -8.69 3.58
N SER A 351 -10.21 -7.48 3.02
CA SER A 351 -9.05 -6.58 2.88
C SER A 351 -9.21 -5.19 3.50
N HIS A 352 -10.44 -4.69 3.61
CA HIS A 352 -10.75 -3.39 4.18
C HIS A 352 -11.72 -3.55 5.34
N HIS A 353 -11.37 -2.99 6.50
CA HIS A 353 -12.26 -2.96 7.66
C HIS A 353 -13.31 -1.85 7.47
N PRO A 354 -14.58 -2.00 7.91
CA PRO A 354 -15.61 -0.97 7.67
C PRO A 354 -15.24 0.44 8.15
N LEU A 355 -14.56 0.54 9.30
CA LEU A 355 -14.02 1.82 9.80
C LEU A 355 -12.96 2.45 8.87
N GLU A 356 -12.15 1.63 8.20
CA GLU A 356 -11.14 2.12 7.25
C GLU A 356 -11.79 2.73 6.01
N LEU A 357 -12.84 2.10 5.51
CA LEU A 357 -13.62 2.62 4.37
C LEU A 357 -14.33 3.92 4.71
N HIS A 358 -15.01 3.98 5.87
CA HIS A 358 -15.66 5.18 6.37
C HIS A 358 -14.66 6.33 6.56
N LEU A 359 -13.53 6.09 7.23
CA LEU A 359 -12.46 7.10 7.36
C LEU A 359 -11.94 7.54 5.99
N THR A 360 -11.75 6.62 5.04
CA THR A 360 -11.26 6.95 3.70
C THR A 360 -12.27 7.83 2.94
N GLN A 361 -13.55 7.47 2.99
CA GLN A 361 -14.65 8.23 2.38
C GLN A 361 -14.76 9.64 2.97
N ASP A 362 -14.81 9.76 4.29
CA ASP A 362 -14.98 11.04 4.99
C ASP A 362 -13.80 11.98 4.72
N ASN A 363 -12.55 11.49 4.85
CA ASN A 363 -11.36 12.32 4.61
C ASN A 363 -11.25 12.77 3.14
N LEU A 364 -11.55 11.90 2.16
CA LEU A 364 -11.52 12.29 0.75
C LEU A 364 -12.65 13.28 0.40
N SER A 365 -13.84 13.08 0.97
CA SER A 365 -14.98 13.98 0.73
C SER A 365 -14.77 15.36 1.33
N GLN A 366 -14.23 15.45 2.55
CA GLN A 366 -13.86 16.73 3.16
C GLN A 366 -12.72 17.40 2.38
N PHE A 367 -11.67 16.66 2.03
CA PHE A 367 -10.52 17.22 1.30
C PHE A 367 -10.90 17.71 -0.11
N ALA A 368 -11.81 17.03 -0.80
CA ALA A 368 -12.36 17.51 -2.06
C ALA A 368 -13.20 18.80 -1.88
N ALA A 369 -14.02 18.87 -0.83
CA ALA A 369 -14.79 20.07 -0.50
C ALA A 369 -13.89 21.27 -0.14
N ASP A 370 -12.81 21.04 0.63
CA ASP A 370 -11.79 22.05 0.98
C ASP A 370 -11.07 22.60 -0.28
N LEU A 371 -10.94 21.77 -1.33
CA LEU A 371 -10.39 22.13 -2.63
C LEU A 371 -11.43 22.68 -3.63
N GLY A 372 -12.72 22.70 -3.27
CA GLY A 372 -13.82 23.13 -4.15
C GLY A 372 -14.14 22.16 -5.29
N ILE A 373 -13.70 20.89 -5.22
CA ILE A 373 -13.98 19.85 -6.21
C ILE A 373 -15.34 19.20 -5.88
N PRO A 374 -16.32 19.19 -6.80
CA PRO A 374 -17.53 18.38 -6.64
C PRO A 374 -17.15 16.90 -6.66
N PHE A 375 -17.49 16.14 -5.62
CA PHE A 375 -16.96 14.80 -5.39
C PHE A 375 -18.02 13.78 -5.00
N GLU A 376 -17.88 12.56 -5.51
CA GLU A 376 -18.75 11.40 -5.27
C GLU A 376 -17.87 10.18 -4.96
N PHE A 377 -18.19 9.42 -3.91
CA PHE A 377 -17.45 8.24 -3.51
C PHE A 377 -18.35 7.00 -3.45
N ASN A 378 -18.03 6.00 -4.25
CA ASN A 378 -18.77 4.74 -4.35
C ASN A 378 -17.85 3.56 -4.02
N ALA A 379 -18.14 2.81 -2.96
CA ALA A 379 -17.44 1.57 -2.62
C ALA A 379 -18.23 0.36 -3.12
N ILE A 380 -17.64 -0.45 -3.99
CA ILE A 380 -18.27 -1.65 -4.59
C ILE A 380 -17.65 -2.90 -3.98
N ASN A 381 -18.49 -3.80 -3.46
CA ASN A 381 -18.03 -5.06 -2.90
C ASN A 381 -17.63 -6.05 -4.01
N LEU A 382 -16.33 -6.20 -4.20
CA LEU A 382 -15.69 -7.04 -5.21
C LEU A 382 -16.08 -8.52 -5.14
N ASP A 383 -16.48 -9.00 -3.96
CA ASP A 383 -16.97 -10.37 -3.75
C ASP A 383 -18.46 -10.56 -4.12
N ALA A 384 -19.23 -9.48 -4.30
CA ALA A 384 -20.68 -9.52 -4.48
C ALA A 384 -21.26 -8.23 -5.14
N PHE A 385 -20.90 -7.94 -6.39
CA PHE A 385 -21.46 -6.83 -7.18
C PHE A 385 -22.09 -7.30 -8.50
N ASP A 386 -23.05 -6.55 -9.02
CA ASP A 386 -23.52 -6.69 -10.40
C ASP A 386 -22.66 -5.79 -11.31
N PRO A 387 -21.95 -6.33 -12.32
CA PRO A 387 -21.26 -5.53 -13.34
C PRO A 387 -22.11 -4.42 -13.97
N MET A 388 -23.43 -4.61 -14.07
CA MET A 388 -24.34 -3.66 -14.71
C MET A 388 -24.50 -2.35 -13.93
N GLU A 389 -24.30 -2.37 -12.60
CA GLU A 389 -24.26 -1.14 -11.77
C GLU A 389 -23.04 -0.27 -12.12
N LEU A 390 -21.92 -0.90 -12.51
CA LEU A 390 -20.71 -0.19 -12.88
C LEU A 390 -20.83 0.43 -14.29
N ILE A 391 -21.44 -0.31 -15.22
CA ILE A 391 -21.48 -0.02 -16.67
C ILE A 391 -22.55 1.05 -17.03
N ALA A 392 -23.46 1.39 -16.11
CA ALA A 392 -24.52 2.37 -16.31
C ALA A 392 -23.99 3.70 -16.92
N PRO A 393 -24.34 4.05 -18.17
CA PRO A 393 -23.68 5.13 -18.89
C PRO A 393 -24.24 6.50 -18.50
N THR A 394 -23.38 7.31 -17.90
CA THR A 394 -23.58 8.74 -17.64
C THR A 394 -23.12 9.56 -18.85
N ALA A 395 -23.92 10.56 -19.24
CA ALA A 395 -23.53 11.48 -20.32
C ALA A 395 -22.41 12.42 -19.84
N ASP A 396 -21.46 12.73 -20.75
CA ASP A 396 -20.34 13.65 -20.53
C ASP A 396 -19.38 13.25 -19.37
N GLU A 397 -19.10 11.95 -19.26
CA GLU A 397 -18.15 11.38 -18.30
C GLU A 397 -16.93 10.76 -19.00
N VAL A 398 -15.72 11.05 -18.49
CA VAL A 398 -14.49 10.35 -18.89
C VAL A 398 -14.10 9.30 -17.85
N VAL A 399 -14.00 8.03 -18.26
CA VAL A 399 -13.59 6.93 -17.39
C VAL A 399 -12.08 6.73 -17.45
N ALA A 400 -11.45 6.63 -16.28
CA ALA A 400 -10.03 6.30 -16.11
C ALA A 400 -9.87 5.23 -15.01
N VAL A 401 -8.87 4.34 -15.15
CA VAL A 401 -8.74 3.15 -14.29
C VAL A 401 -7.37 3.06 -13.62
N SER A 402 -7.37 2.81 -12.32
CA SER A 402 -6.20 2.46 -11.50
C SER A 402 -6.23 0.95 -11.21
N LEU A 403 -5.25 0.21 -11.75
CA LEU A 403 -5.28 -1.25 -11.79
C LEU A 403 -3.97 -1.84 -11.20
N PRO A 404 -4.00 -2.49 -10.03
CA PRO A 404 -2.89 -3.34 -9.61
C PRO A 404 -2.82 -4.53 -10.57
N VAL A 405 -1.63 -4.86 -11.05
CA VAL A 405 -1.41 -5.95 -12.00
C VAL A 405 -0.46 -7.01 -11.44
N GLY A 406 -0.85 -8.26 -11.66
CA GLY A 406 -0.11 -9.43 -11.25
C GLY A 406 -1.01 -10.54 -10.71
N CYS A 407 -0.40 -11.53 -10.07
CA CYS A 407 -1.10 -12.62 -9.40
C CYS A 407 -1.82 -12.12 -8.13
N SER A 408 -3.15 -11.95 -8.17
CA SER A 408 -3.98 -11.78 -6.97
C SER A 408 -4.81 -13.04 -6.69
N ALA A 409 -5.03 -13.37 -5.41
CA ALA A 409 -5.87 -14.49 -4.99
C ALA A 409 -7.36 -14.18 -5.06
N ARG A 410 -7.74 -12.90 -5.06
CA ARG A 410 -9.14 -12.45 -5.01
C ARG A 410 -9.75 -12.34 -6.41
N THR A 411 -9.01 -11.72 -7.34
CA THR A 411 -9.58 -11.33 -8.64
C THR A 411 -8.58 -11.61 -9.75
N PRO A 412 -8.80 -12.65 -10.58
CA PRO A 412 -7.93 -12.93 -11.71
C PRO A 412 -7.96 -11.79 -12.72
N LEU A 413 -6.79 -11.25 -13.08
CA LEU A 413 -6.64 -10.15 -14.03
C LEU A 413 -7.46 -10.31 -15.34
N PRO A 414 -7.57 -11.50 -15.98
CA PRO A 414 -8.41 -11.67 -17.16
C PRO A 414 -9.89 -11.33 -16.95
N ALA A 415 -10.45 -11.58 -15.76
CA ALA A 415 -11.83 -11.23 -15.42
C ALA A 415 -11.98 -9.71 -15.16
N MET A 416 -11.00 -9.10 -14.49
CA MET A 416 -10.95 -7.64 -14.31
C MET A 416 -10.92 -6.92 -15.67
N LEU A 417 -10.13 -7.40 -16.62
CA LEU A 417 -10.02 -6.79 -17.95
C LEU A 417 -11.27 -6.92 -18.80
N GLN A 418 -12.11 -7.95 -18.59
CA GLN A 418 -13.41 -8.05 -19.26
C GLN A 418 -14.35 -6.92 -18.80
N LEU A 419 -14.41 -6.67 -17.49
CA LEU A 419 -15.16 -5.57 -16.89
C LEU A 419 -14.60 -4.21 -17.31
N VAL A 420 -13.28 -4.00 -17.16
CA VAL A 420 -12.59 -2.77 -17.55
C VAL A 420 -12.79 -2.45 -19.04
N LYS A 421 -12.84 -3.45 -19.93
CA LYS A 421 -13.12 -3.24 -21.35
C LYS A 421 -14.55 -2.81 -21.65
N GLN A 422 -15.53 -3.26 -20.86
CA GLN A 422 -16.94 -2.85 -20.99
C GLN A 422 -17.16 -1.37 -20.59
N LEU A 423 -16.24 -0.79 -19.82
CA LEU A 423 -16.26 0.61 -19.38
C LEU A 423 -15.62 1.58 -20.38
N ALA A 424 -15.05 1.07 -21.48
CA ALA A 424 -14.37 1.83 -22.53
C ALA A 424 -13.44 2.97 -22.02
N PRO A 425 -12.53 2.70 -21.06
CA PRO A 425 -11.77 3.74 -20.37
C PRO A 425 -10.78 4.45 -21.30
N LYS A 426 -10.66 5.77 -21.12
CA LYS A 426 -9.70 6.59 -21.86
C LYS A 426 -8.25 6.24 -21.50
N ILE A 427 -8.01 5.81 -20.26
CA ILE A 427 -6.72 5.28 -19.79
C ILE A 427 -6.92 4.20 -18.72
N VAL A 428 -6.10 3.16 -18.79
CA VAL A 428 -5.83 2.22 -17.70
C VAL A 428 -4.37 2.41 -17.27
N VAL A 429 -4.14 2.75 -16.01
CA VAL A 429 -2.80 2.79 -15.41
C VAL A 429 -2.60 1.50 -14.63
N ALA A 430 -1.60 0.73 -15.05
CA ALA A 430 -1.23 -0.56 -14.47
C ALA A 430 -0.04 -0.42 -13.51
N ILE A 431 -0.18 -0.91 -12.27
CA ILE A 431 0.82 -0.87 -11.20
C ILE A 431 1.26 -2.29 -10.80
N ASP A 432 2.52 -2.63 -11.05
CA ASP A 432 3.16 -3.90 -10.70
C ASP A 432 4.08 -3.66 -9.50
N TYR A 433 3.80 -4.28 -8.34
CA TYR A 433 4.64 -4.12 -7.13
C TYR A 433 5.89 -5.02 -7.14
N GLY A 434 6.62 -5.03 -8.27
CA GLY A 434 7.97 -5.57 -8.44
C GLY A 434 8.14 -7.08 -8.21
N SER A 435 7.04 -7.82 -8.03
CA SER A 435 7.05 -9.23 -7.60
C SER A 435 6.31 -10.17 -8.54
N ASP A 436 5.48 -9.66 -9.46
CA ASP A 436 4.75 -10.53 -10.38
C ASP A 436 5.68 -11.10 -11.46
N ARG A 437 5.74 -12.42 -11.49
CA ARG A 437 6.29 -13.20 -12.60
C ARG A 437 5.31 -14.28 -12.99
N SER A 438 4.08 -13.85 -13.27
CA SER A 438 2.95 -14.69 -13.68
C SER A 438 3.27 -15.61 -14.87
N ASP A 439 4.30 -15.30 -15.67
CA ASP A 439 4.87 -16.16 -16.72
C ASP A 439 5.58 -17.43 -16.23
N LEU A 440 5.96 -17.51 -14.95
CA LEU A 440 6.76 -18.61 -14.40
C LEU A 440 5.92 -19.75 -13.78
N PRO A 441 6.47 -20.98 -13.68
CA PRO A 441 5.97 -22.02 -12.79
C PRO A 441 5.88 -21.55 -11.33
N PHE A 442 4.96 -22.13 -10.56
CA PHE A 442 4.67 -21.72 -9.18
C PHE A 442 5.92 -21.66 -8.28
N SER A 443 6.79 -22.67 -8.36
CA SER A 443 8.02 -22.76 -7.57
C SER A 443 9.05 -21.68 -7.92
N GLN A 444 9.13 -21.27 -9.18
CA GLN A 444 10.01 -20.19 -9.62
C GLN A 444 9.43 -18.80 -9.29
N HIS A 445 8.10 -18.63 -9.44
CA HIS A 445 7.40 -17.42 -8.99
C HIS A 445 7.57 -17.20 -7.48
N PHE A 446 7.44 -18.25 -6.67
CA PHE A 446 7.64 -18.20 -5.23
C PHE A 446 9.03 -17.67 -4.84
N LEU A 447 10.08 -18.13 -5.53
CA LEU A 447 11.44 -17.64 -5.33
C LEU A 447 11.64 -16.20 -5.87
N ASN A 448 10.90 -15.78 -6.89
CA ASN A 448 10.86 -14.37 -7.31
C ASN A 448 10.23 -13.49 -6.22
N CYS A 449 9.09 -13.89 -5.66
CA CYS A 449 8.46 -13.18 -4.54
C CYS A 449 9.39 -13.10 -3.30
N LEU A 450 10.17 -14.14 -3.02
CA LEU A 450 11.22 -14.10 -1.99
C LEU A 450 12.27 -13.01 -2.28
N GLN A 451 12.76 -12.94 -3.51
CA GLN A 451 13.79 -11.98 -3.92
C GLN A 451 13.27 -10.52 -3.93
N SER A 452 12.04 -10.28 -4.41
CA SER A 452 11.44 -8.94 -4.38
C SER A 452 11.12 -8.49 -2.95
N CYS A 453 10.63 -9.41 -2.10
CA CYS A 453 10.45 -9.14 -0.67
C CYS A 453 11.78 -8.81 0.02
N LEU A 454 12.85 -9.56 -0.29
CA LEU A 454 14.20 -9.29 0.22
C LEU A 454 14.69 -7.90 -0.18
N CYS A 455 14.60 -7.53 -1.46
CA CYS A 455 15.03 -6.20 -1.93
C CYS A 455 14.23 -5.06 -1.28
N LEU A 456 12.93 -5.24 -1.05
CA LEU A 456 12.11 -4.24 -0.35
C LEU A 456 12.53 -4.08 1.10
N LEU A 457 12.74 -5.18 1.84
CA LEU A 457 13.19 -5.14 3.24
C LEU A 457 14.62 -4.59 3.39
N GLU A 458 15.54 -4.92 2.48
CA GLU A 458 16.87 -4.32 2.44
C GLU A 458 16.82 -2.80 2.23
N SER A 459 15.84 -2.30 1.47
CA SER A 459 15.65 -0.85 1.27
C SER A 459 15.13 -0.13 2.53
N LEU A 460 14.35 -0.81 3.38
CA LEU A 460 13.81 -0.28 4.64
C LEU A 460 14.84 -0.32 5.77
N ASP A 461 15.63 -1.38 5.86
CA ASP A 461 16.74 -1.48 6.82
C ASP A 461 17.84 -0.45 6.48
N ALA A 462 18.13 -0.22 5.20
CA ALA A 462 19.10 0.77 4.75
C ALA A 462 18.70 2.22 5.07
N ALA A 463 17.43 2.49 5.39
CA ALA A 463 16.98 3.81 5.85
C ALA A 463 17.32 4.11 7.32
N GLY A 464 17.86 3.15 8.08
CA GLY A 464 18.22 3.34 9.49
C GLY A 464 17.01 3.48 10.41
N THR A 465 15.89 2.89 10.01
CA THR A 465 14.56 3.07 10.60
C THR A 465 14.43 2.50 12.01
N ASP A 466 13.54 3.09 12.81
CA ASP A 466 13.00 2.47 14.03
C ASP A 466 12.34 1.09 13.76
N ALA A 467 12.62 0.12 14.64
CA ALA A 467 12.19 -1.26 14.46
C ALA A 467 10.68 -1.48 14.63
N ASP A 468 9.99 -0.66 15.43
CA ASP A 468 8.54 -0.72 15.60
C ASP A 468 7.80 -0.18 14.36
N ALA A 469 8.28 0.92 13.77
CA ALA A 469 7.82 1.42 12.48
C ALA A 469 8.01 0.38 11.36
N VAL A 470 9.20 -0.24 11.24
CA VAL A 470 9.47 -1.31 10.25
C VAL A 470 8.52 -2.50 10.45
N SER A 471 8.36 -2.97 11.69
CA SER A 471 7.47 -4.08 12.04
C SER A 471 6.01 -3.82 11.62
N LYS A 472 5.52 -2.58 11.80
CA LYS A 472 4.18 -2.16 11.36
C LYS A 472 4.06 -2.14 9.83
N ILE A 473 5.04 -1.58 9.12
CA ILE A 473 5.08 -1.58 7.64
C ILE A 473 5.02 -3.02 7.11
N GLU A 474 5.83 -3.91 7.67
CA GLU A 474 5.89 -5.30 7.23
C GLU A 474 4.60 -6.06 7.51
N ARG A 475 4.07 -5.97 8.74
CA ARG A 475 2.84 -6.65 9.16
C ARG A 475 1.61 -6.22 8.36
N PHE A 476 1.43 -4.92 8.13
CA PHE A 476 0.20 -4.36 7.57
C PHE A 476 0.25 -4.07 6.07
N LEU A 477 1.43 -3.93 5.46
CA LEU A 477 1.56 -3.53 4.04
C LEU A 477 2.39 -4.49 3.18
N ILE A 478 3.37 -5.22 3.72
CA ILE A 478 4.24 -6.10 2.92
C ILE A 478 3.75 -7.54 2.96
N GLN A 479 3.60 -8.12 4.15
CA GLN A 479 3.16 -9.50 4.30
C GLN A 479 1.81 -9.79 3.61
N PRO A 480 0.78 -8.91 3.63
CA PRO A 480 -0.47 -9.15 2.90
C PRO A 480 -0.30 -9.20 1.38
N ARG A 481 0.65 -8.43 0.80
CA ARG A 481 0.96 -8.46 -0.64
C ARG A 481 1.77 -9.70 -1.01
N VAL A 482 2.70 -10.13 -0.15
CA VAL A 482 3.43 -11.41 -0.31
C VAL A 482 2.46 -12.59 -0.32
N GLU A 483 1.48 -12.61 0.58
CA GLU A 483 0.45 -13.65 0.66
C GLU A 483 -0.46 -13.66 -0.57
N ASP A 484 -0.96 -12.50 -1.02
CA ASP A 484 -1.82 -12.42 -2.20
C ASP A 484 -1.08 -12.83 -3.49
N ALA A 485 0.20 -12.47 -3.64
CA ALA A 485 1.05 -12.88 -4.76
C ALA A 485 1.24 -14.41 -4.84
N VAL A 486 1.57 -15.05 -3.72
CA VAL A 486 1.79 -16.52 -3.68
C VAL A 486 0.46 -17.26 -3.85
N LEU A 487 -0.59 -16.85 -3.15
CA LEU A 487 -1.90 -17.50 -3.21
C LEU A 487 -2.59 -17.27 -4.57
N GLY A 488 -2.42 -16.08 -5.16
CA GLY A 488 -2.86 -15.73 -6.50
C GLY A 488 -2.17 -16.59 -7.56
N ARG A 489 -0.85 -16.75 -7.47
CA ARG A 489 -0.13 -17.63 -8.40
C ARG A 489 -0.55 -19.08 -8.23
N ARG A 490 -0.84 -19.55 -7.01
CA ARG A 490 -1.36 -20.92 -6.78
C ARG A 490 -2.74 -21.15 -7.39
N ARG A 491 -3.57 -20.11 -7.46
CA ARG A 491 -4.93 -20.13 -8.05
C ARG A 491 -4.94 -19.89 -9.58
N ALA A 492 -3.84 -19.46 -10.18
CA ALA A 492 -3.77 -19.11 -11.60
C ALA A 492 -3.50 -20.33 -12.50
N ASP A 493 -4.52 -20.76 -13.26
CA ASP A 493 -4.49 -21.89 -14.20
C ASP A 493 -3.38 -21.82 -15.26
N LYS A 494 -2.98 -20.61 -15.67
CA LYS A 494 -2.07 -20.37 -16.80
C LYS A 494 -0.94 -19.44 -16.39
N ALA A 495 0.27 -19.79 -16.82
CA ALA A 495 1.45 -18.96 -16.64
C ALA A 495 1.56 -17.96 -17.81
N ILE A 496 1.15 -16.70 -17.62
CA ILE A 496 1.15 -15.65 -18.66
C ILE A 496 1.46 -14.30 -18.01
N ALA A 497 2.52 -13.62 -18.45
CA ALA A 497 2.89 -12.28 -17.97
C ALA A 497 1.72 -11.29 -18.13
N TRP A 498 1.43 -10.50 -17.09
CA TRP A 498 0.31 -9.55 -17.09
C TRP A 498 0.30 -8.58 -18.29
N ARG A 499 1.48 -8.13 -18.73
CA ARG A 499 1.66 -7.26 -19.91
C ARG A 499 1.15 -7.94 -21.19
N THR A 500 1.32 -9.25 -21.33
CA THR A 500 0.77 -10.06 -22.43
C THR A 500 -0.74 -10.25 -22.28
N VAL A 501 -1.27 -10.38 -21.05
CA VAL A 501 -2.71 -10.45 -20.80
C VAL A 501 -3.43 -9.15 -21.21
N LEU A 502 -2.89 -7.97 -20.89
CA LEU A 502 -3.44 -6.68 -21.33
C LEU A 502 -3.47 -6.56 -22.86
N THR A 503 -2.33 -6.81 -23.53
CA THR A 503 -2.25 -6.78 -25.01
C THR A 503 -3.22 -7.78 -25.65
N SER A 504 -3.40 -8.96 -25.04
CA SER A 504 -4.33 -10.00 -25.53
C SER A 504 -5.81 -9.65 -25.33
N ALA A 505 -6.14 -8.85 -24.31
CA ALA A 505 -7.45 -8.25 -24.14
C ALA A 505 -7.69 -7.04 -25.08
N GLY A 506 -6.65 -6.57 -25.78
CA GLY A 506 -6.68 -5.52 -26.79
C GLY A 506 -6.07 -4.19 -26.35
N PHE A 507 -5.62 -4.06 -25.11
CA PHE A 507 -5.09 -2.79 -24.59
C PHE A 507 -3.73 -2.45 -25.21
N ALA A 508 -3.58 -1.21 -25.68
CA ALA A 508 -2.35 -0.71 -26.31
C ALA A 508 -1.53 0.14 -25.32
N PRO A 509 -0.25 -0.20 -25.05
CA PRO A 509 0.57 0.55 -24.10
C PRO A 509 0.86 1.97 -24.61
N GLN A 510 0.86 2.95 -23.70
CA GLN A 510 1.17 4.34 -23.98
C GLN A 510 2.42 4.79 -23.20
N PRO A 511 3.35 5.53 -23.85
CA PRO A 511 4.51 6.06 -23.17
C PRO A 511 4.09 7.10 -22.14
N LEU A 512 4.61 6.98 -20.91
CA LEU A 512 4.50 8.03 -19.90
C LEU A 512 5.21 9.32 -20.34
N SER A 513 4.71 10.45 -19.85
CA SER A 513 5.21 11.78 -20.23
C SER A 513 6.56 12.10 -19.59
N ASN A 514 7.34 12.97 -20.24
CA ASN A 514 8.62 13.46 -19.71
C ASN A 514 8.46 14.15 -18.33
N LEU A 515 7.26 14.64 -18.00
CA LEU A 515 6.97 15.23 -16.69
C LEU A 515 6.85 14.15 -15.60
N ALA A 516 6.29 12.97 -15.90
CA ALA A 516 6.32 11.82 -14.99
C ALA A 516 7.77 11.36 -14.72
N GLU A 517 8.61 11.33 -15.76
CA GLU A 517 10.04 10.98 -15.63
C GLU A 517 10.77 12.01 -14.75
N ALA A 518 10.57 13.30 -15.02
CA ALA A 518 11.18 14.39 -14.26
C ALA A 518 10.72 14.44 -12.78
N GLN A 519 9.46 14.15 -12.50
CA GLN A 519 8.93 14.03 -11.13
C GLN A 519 9.52 12.84 -10.39
N ALA A 520 9.64 11.68 -11.04
CA ALA A 520 10.24 10.49 -10.44
C ALA A 520 11.74 10.70 -10.11
N ASP A 521 12.49 11.35 -11.01
CA ASP A 521 13.86 11.81 -10.75
C ASP A 521 13.93 12.86 -9.63
N CYS A 522 12.95 13.76 -9.54
CA CYS A 522 12.92 14.80 -8.51
C CYS A 522 12.58 14.25 -7.12
N LEU A 523 11.71 13.25 -7.05
CA LEU A 523 11.46 12.44 -5.85
C LEU A 523 12.76 11.82 -5.35
N LEU A 524 13.54 11.14 -6.19
CA LEU A 524 14.77 10.48 -5.75
C LEU A 524 15.87 11.45 -5.27
N LYS A 525 15.90 12.69 -5.78
CA LYS A 525 16.81 13.75 -5.25
C LYS A 525 16.50 14.13 -3.80
N ARG A 526 15.31 13.80 -3.28
CA ARG A 526 14.89 14.02 -1.88
C ARG A 526 15.12 12.81 -0.97
N VAL A 527 15.43 11.64 -1.53
CA VAL A 527 15.64 10.40 -0.78
C VAL A 527 17.05 10.38 -0.18
N GLN A 528 17.14 10.30 1.14
CA GLN A 528 18.43 10.32 1.85
C GLN A 528 19.22 9.01 1.67
N VAL A 529 18.52 7.92 1.34
CA VAL A 529 19.07 6.56 1.23
C VAL A 529 19.59 6.29 -0.19
N ARG A 530 20.88 5.95 -0.31
CA ARG A 530 21.48 5.58 -1.60
C ARG A 530 21.14 4.15 -1.97
N GLY A 531 20.71 3.94 -3.22
CA GLY A 531 20.39 2.62 -3.79
C GLY A 531 19.15 2.63 -4.67
N PHE A 532 18.26 3.61 -4.44
CA PHE A 532 17.12 3.86 -5.31
C PHE A 532 17.53 4.49 -6.66
N HIS A 533 16.90 4.06 -7.74
CA HIS A 533 17.00 4.65 -9.08
C HIS A 533 15.75 4.31 -9.91
N VAL A 534 15.47 5.10 -10.95
CA VAL A 534 14.36 4.88 -11.88
C VAL A 534 14.92 4.35 -13.22
N GLU A 535 14.25 3.37 -13.83
CA GLU A 535 14.46 2.99 -15.23
C GLU A 535 13.19 3.19 -16.05
N LYS A 536 13.34 3.57 -17.33
CA LYS A 536 12.27 3.51 -18.32
C LYS A 536 12.18 2.09 -18.89
N ARG A 537 11.07 1.38 -18.65
CA ARG A 537 10.84 0.00 -19.13
C ARG A 537 9.74 -0.03 -20.18
N GLY A 538 10.17 0.10 -21.43
CA GLY A 538 9.28 0.19 -22.58
C GLY A 538 8.46 1.48 -22.54
N ALA A 539 7.16 1.34 -22.31
CA ALA A 539 6.22 2.45 -22.18
C ALA A 539 6.07 2.97 -20.73
N GLY A 540 6.50 2.19 -19.74
CA GLY A 540 6.36 2.52 -18.31
C GLY A 540 7.65 2.99 -17.64
N LEU A 541 7.52 3.39 -16.38
CA LEU A 541 8.62 3.71 -15.46
C LEU A 541 8.67 2.67 -14.34
N ALA A 542 9.86 2.41 -13.83
CA ALA A 542 10.08 1.43 -12.77
C ALA A 542 11.10 1.91 -11.74
N LEU A 543 10.79 1.74 -10.47
CA LEU A 543 11.64 2.07 -9.33
C LEU A 543 12.39 0.81 -8.86
N TYR A 544 13.70 0.96 -8.68
CA TYR A 544 14.59 -0.11 -8.23
C TYR A 544 15.19 0.17 -6.86
N TRP A 545 15.58 -0.90 -6.17
CA TRP A 545 16.59 -0.87 -5.13
C TRP A 545 17.77 -1.75 -5.55
N GLN A 546 18.92 -1.11 -5.80
CA GLN A 546 20.18 -1.69 -6.28
C GLN A 546 20.12 -2.45 -7.61
N ARG A 547 19.38 -3.55 -7.68
CA ARG A 547 19.08 -4.37 -8.87
C ARG A 547 17.69 -5.05 -8.82
N GLY A 548 16.97 -4.95 -7.71
CA GLY A 548 15.60 -5.49 -7.59
C GLY A 548 14.56 -4.44 -7.97
N GLU A 549 13.58 -4.82 -8.80
CA GLU A 549 12.40 -4.00 -9.07
C GLU A 549 11.52 -3.95 -7.81
N LEU A 550 11.09 -2.75 -7.41
CA LEU A 550 10.19 -2.57 -6.25
C LEU A 550 8.77 -2.22 -6.69
N VAL A 551 8.63 -1.42 -7.75
CA VAL A 551 7.34 -1.10 -8.36
C VAL A 551 7.55 -0.59 -9.79
N SER A 552 6.70 -0.97 -10.73
CA SER A 552 6.61 -0.34 -12.06
C SER A 552 5.18 0.10 -12.41
N VAL A 553 5.08 1.22 -13.12
CA VAL A 553 3.83 1.88 -13.50
C VAL A 553 3.82 2.10 -15.01
N SER A 554 2.69 1.85 -15.67
CA SER A 554 2.54 2.03 -17.12
C SER A 554 1.12 2.42 -17.52
N ALA A 555 0.99 3.26 -18.54
CA ALA A 555 -0.29 3.66 -19.11
C ALA A 555 -0.68 2.77 -20.31
N TRP A 556 -1.99 2.56 -20.49
CA TRP A 556 -2.58 1.77 -21.57
C TRP A 556 -3.90 2.41 -22.03
N ARG A 557 -4.23 2.29 -23.32
CA ARG A 557 -5.57 2.64 -23.87
C ARG A 557 -6.33 1.38 -24.26
N CYS A 558 -7.66 1.46 -24.22
CA CYS A 558 -8.59 0.37 -24.55
C CYS A 558 -8.76 0.15 -26.08
#